data_AF-A0AAU9PI90-F1
#
_entry.id   AF-A0AAU9PI90-F1
#
_cell.length_a   1.000
_cell.length_b   1.000
_cell.length_c   1.000
_cell.angle_alpha   90.00
_cell.angle_beta   90.00
_cell.angle_gamma   90.00
#
_symmetry.space_group_name_H-M   'P 1'
#
loop_
_entity.id
_entity.type
_entity.pdbx_description
1 polymer ?
#
loop_
_entity_poly.entity_id
_entity_poly.type
_entity_poly.pdbx_seq_one_letter_code
_entity_poly.pdbx_strand_id
1 'polypeptide(L)'
;MKENSFLAPDVNLQELAARTKNYSGAELEGVVKSAVSYALNRQLSLDDLTKKVDEESIKVTMDDFLNALHEVIPAFGASMDGLERCRLNGIVDCGQKHDHIFKRTMLLAEQVKVSRGSPLVTVLLEGPSGSGKTAMAATVGIGSDFPYVKIISAESMIGISEASKCAQIVKVFEDAYKSTLSIIILDDIERLLEYVALGPRFSNLISQTLMVLLKRLPPKGKNMLVIGTTSEVTFLESVGLCDAFSVTYHVPTLKTEDAKKVLQQLKVFSEDDVDSAAEALNDMPIKRLYMVVEMAAQGESGGSAEAIYAGKETIQISHFYECLQDIVRY
;
A
#
# COMPACT_ATOMS: atom_id res chain seq x y z
N MET A 1 -2.37 -7.94 -35.51
CA MET A 1 -0.94 -7.65 -35.27
C MET A 1 -0.04 -8.86 -35.52
N LYS A 2 -0.27 -10.01 -34.87
CA LYS A 2 0.57 -11.21 -35.05
C LYS A 2 0.44 -11.82 -36.44
N GLU A 3 -0.77 -11.88 -36.98
CA GLU A 3 -1.06 -12.39 -38.32
C GLU A 3 -0.54 -11.48 -39.45
N ASN A 4 -0.28 -10.21 -39.14
CA ASN A 4 0.16 -9.20 -40.11
C ASN A 4 1.64 -8.81 -39.92
N SER A 5 2.43 -9.58 -39.15
CA SER A 5 3.87 -9.35 -38.92
C SER A 5 4.30 -8.00 -38.30
N PHE A 6 3.37 -7.24 -37.72
CA PHE A 6 3.64 -5.96 -37.04
C PHE A 6 4.17 -6.11 -35.61
N LEU A 7 4.26 -7.34 -35.08
CA LEU A 7 4.86 -7.64 -33.78
C LEU A 7 6.29 -8.11 -33.94
N ALA A 8 7.19 -7.56 -33.14
CA ALA A 8 8.54 -8.06 -33.02
C ALA A 8 8.55 -9.41 -32.27
N PRO A 9 9.56 -10.28 -32.53
CA PRO A 9 9.61 -11.63 -31.98
C PRO A 9 9.87 -11.68 -30.46
N ASP A 10 10.30 -10.58 -29.86
CA ASP A 10 10.52 -10.40 -28.41
C ASP A 10 9.21 -10.24 -27.62
N VAL A 11 8.08 -9.96 -28.29
CA VAL A 11 6.81 -9.74 -27.60
C VAL A 11 6.23 -11.04 -27.04
N ASN A 12 6.17 -11.11 -25.71
CA ASN A 12 5.56 -12.22 -24.99
C ASN A 12 4.12 -11.90 -24.59
N LEU A 13 3.15 -12.44 -25.35
CA LEU A 13 1.72 -12.24 -25.09
C LEU A 13 1.25 -12.85 -23.76
N GLN A 14 1.90 -13.91 -23.26
CA GLN A 14 1.55 -14.51 -21.98
C GLN A 14 1.97 -13.59 -20.82
N GLU A 15 3.12 -12.95 -20.96
CA GLU A 15 3.57 -11.94 -19.98
C GLU A 15 2.66 -10.71 -19.98
N LEU A 16 2.29 -10.20 -21.15
CA LEU A 16 1.33 -9.10 -21.24
C LEU A 16 -0.01 -9.46 -20.61
N ALA A 17 -0.55 -10.65 -20.89
CA ALA A 17 -1.79 -11.12 -20.28
C ALA A 17 -1.69 -11.23 -18.75
N ALA A 18 -0.53 -11.64 -18.21
CA ALA A 18 -0.29 -11.70 -16.78
C ALA A 18 -0.20 -10.30 -16.13
N ARG A 19 0.28 -9.29 -16.88
CA ARG A 19 0.37 -7.89 -16.43
C ARG A 19 -0.95 -7.11 -16.59
N THR A 20 -1.86 -7.56 -17.46
CA THR A 20 -3.13 -6.86 -17.74
C THR A 20 -4.37 -7.55 -17.14
N LYS A 21 -4.25 -8.27 -16.01
CA LYS A 21 -5.36 -9.06 -15.40
C LYS A 21 -6.66 -8.27 -15.18
N ASN A 22 -6.57 -6.95 -14.94
CA ASN A 22 -7.71 -6.10 -14.57
C ASN A 22 -8.14 -5.11 -15.66
N TYR A 23 -7.56 -5.21 -16.86
CA TYR A 23 -7.90 -4.31 -17.95
C TYR A 23 -9.20 -4.76 -18.61
N SER A 24 -10.10 -3.81 -18.82
CA SER A 24 -11.26 -3.96 -19.69
C SER A 24 -10.82 -4.06 -21.16
N GLY A 25 -11.73 -4.53 -22.04
CA GLY A 25 -11.44 -4.60 -23.47
C GLY A 25 -11.05 -3.25 -24.08
N ALA A 26 -11.65 -2.16 -23.62
CA ALA A 26 -11.33 -0.80 -24.07
C ALA A 26 -9.93 -0.36 -23.60
N GLU A 27 -9.53 -0.72 -22.38
CA GLU A 27 -8.20 -0.39 -21.86
C GLU A 27 -7.12 -1.24 -22.53
N LEU A 28 -7.39 -2.53 -22.80
CA LEU A 28 -6.49 -3.36 -23.60
C LEU A 28 -6.32 -2.80 -25.02
N GLU A 29 -7.40 -2.34 -25.65
CA GLU A 29 -7.32 -1.63 -26.92
C GLU A 29 -6.49 -0.34 -26.80
N GLY A 30 -6.66 0.41 -25.71
CA GLY A 30 -5.86 1.58 -25.37
C GLY A 30 -4.36 1.27 -25.26
N VAL A 31 -3.99 0.20 -24.54
CA VAL A 31 -2.60 -0.27 -24.43
C VAL A 31 -2.02 -0.58 -25.81
N VAL A 32 -2.77 -1.30 -26.64
CA VAL A 32 -2.33 -1.63 -28.01
C VAL A 32 -2.13 -0.37 -28.85
N LYS A 33 -3.04 0.61 -28.75
CA LYS A 33 -2.93 1.90 -29.47
C LYS A 33 -1.74 2.72 -28.99
N SER A 34 -1.52 2.80 -27.67
CA SER A 34 -0.37 3.52 -27.10
C SER A 34 0.96 2.83 -27.47
N ALA A 35 1.04 1.50 -27.45
CA ALA A 35 2.23 0.76 -27.89
C ALA A 35 2.58 1.01 -29.36
N VAL A 36 1.56 1.10 -30.24
CA VAL A 36 1.76 1.51 -31.64
C VAL A 36 2.28 2.94 -31.73
N SER A 37 1.77 3.85 -30.91
CA SER A 37 2.24 5.24 -30.84
C SER A 37 3.72 5.32 -30.44
N TYR A 38 4.16 4.55 -29.44
CA TYR A 38 5.58 4.48 -29.04
C TYR A 38 6.45 3.91 -30.17
N ALA A 39 6.00 2.85 -30.84
CA ALA A 39 6.73 2.27 -31.98
C ALA A 39 6.88 3.26 -33.15
N LEU A 40 5.83 4.06 -33.43
CA LEU A 40 5.86 5.12 -34.44
C LEU A 40 6.80 6.26 -34.04
N ASN A 41 6.71 6.74 -32.80
CA ASN A 41 7.57 7.81 -32.30
C ASN A 41 9.05 7.43 -32.31
N ARG A 42 9.41 6.17 -32.05
CA ARG A 42 10.80 5.69 -32.13
C ARG A 42 11.37 5.78 -33.56
N GLN A 43 10.53 5.65 -34.58
CA GLN A 43 10.96 5.74 -35.97
C GLN A 43 11.01 7.18 -36.52
N LEU A 44 10.42 8.13 -35.80
CA LEU A 44 10.51 9.54 -36.13
C LEU A 44 11.84 10.09 -35.58
N SER A 45 12.80 10.37 -36.46
CA SER A 45 14.01 11.09 -36.10
C SER A 45 13.68 12.57 -35.85
N LEU A 46 13.89 13.06 -34.63
CA LEU A 46 13.77 14.49 -34.27
C LEU A 46 14.66 15.39 -35.14
N ASP A 47 15.77 14.84 -35.66
CA ASP A 47 16.73 15.56 -36.50
C ASP A 47 16.31 15.65 -37.98
N ASP A 48 15.34 14.84 -38.44
CA ASP A 48 14.95 14.82 -39.85
C ASP A 48 13.48 14.40 -40.04
N LEU A 49 12.58 15.37 -39.92
CA LEU A 49 11.12 15.20 -40.04
C LEU A 49 10.65 14.93 -41.48
N THR A 50 11.56 14.98 -42.47
CA THR A 50 11.21 14.82 -43.90
C THR A 50 11.38 13.39 -44.42
N LYS A 51 11.96 12.50 -43.61
CA LYS A 51 12.15 11.09 -43.95
C LYS A 51 10.78 10.40 -44.01
N LYS A 52 10.43 9.85 -45.18
CA LYS A 52 9.24 9.00 -45.31
C LYS A 52 9.43 7.78 -44.40
N VAL A 53 8.56 7.65 -43.41
CA VAL A 53 8.53 6.47 -42.54
C VAL A 53 8.09 5.29 -43.39
N ASP A 54 8.89 4.22 -43.40
CA ASP A 54 8.52 2.97 -44.05
C ASP A 54 7.57 2.21 -43.14
N GLU A 55 6.27 2.43 -43.32
CA GLU A 55 5.18 1.88 -42.49
C GLU A 55 5.23 0.34 -42.41
N GLU A 56 5.78 -0.33 -43.43
CA GLU A 56 5.91 -1.80 -43.46
C GLU A 56 7.05 -2.34 -42.58
N SER A 57 8.01 -1.49 -42.21
CA SER A 57 9.16 -1.86 -41.37
C SER A 57 8.87 -1.74 -39.86
N ILE A 58 7.76 -1.11 -39.49
CA ILE A 58 7.47 -0.76 -38.10
C ILE A 58 6.99 -2.00 -37.37
N LYS A 59 7.80 -2.44 -36.41
CA LYS A 59 7.45 -3.51 -35.48
C LYS A 59 7.29 -2.95 -34.08
N VAL A 60 6.18 -3.31 -33.45
CA VAL A 60 5.93 -3.05 -32.04
C VAL A 60 6.73 -4.08 -31.23
N THR A 61 7.59 -3.57 -30.37
CA THR A 61 8.49 -4.34 -29.49
C THR A 61 7.88 -4.53 -28.11
N MET A 62 8.49 -5.40 -27.29
CA MET A 62 8.03 -5.60 -25.92
C MET A 62 8.17 -4.31 -25.08
N ASP A 63 9.21 -3.53 -25.33
CA ASP A 63 9.45 -2.25 -24.64
C ASP A 63 8.33 -1.23 -24.91
N ASP A 64 7.80 -1.18 -26.14
CA ASP A 64 6.66 -0.32 -26.48
C ASP A 64 5.41 -0.67 -25.66
N PHE A 65 5.16 -1.97 -25.44
CA PHE A 65 4.07 -2.42 -24.59
C PHE A 65 4.33 -2.08 -23.11
N LEU A 66 5.56 -2.21 -22.62
CA LEU A 66 5.88 -1.86 -21.23
C LEU A 66 5.67 -0.35 -20.99
N ASN A 67 6.07 0.51 -21.92
CA ASN A 67 5.81 1.94 -21.85
C ASN A 67 4.30 2.26 -21.93
N ALA A 68 3.56 1.59 -22.83
CA ALA A 68 2.12 1.75 -22.94
C ALA A 68 1.36 1.33 -21.68
N LEU A 69 1.84 0.29 -20.99
CA LEU A 69 1.26 -0.16 -19.71
C LEU A 69 1.51 0.83 -18.57
N HIS A 70 2.55 1.66 -18.63
CA HIS A 70 2.74 2.75 -17.68
C HIS A 70 1.77 3.92 -17.93
N GLU A 71 1.37 4.14 -19.19
CA GLU A 71 0.45 5.23 -19.56
C GLU A 71 -1.03 4.84 -19.34
N VAL A 72 -1.41 3.64 -19.77
CA VAL A 72 -2.79 3.16 -19.70
C VAL A 72 -2.96 2.34 -18.43
N ILE A 73 -3.51 2.96 -17.38
CA ILE A 73 -3.77 2.33 -16.07
C ILE A 73 -5.23 1.86 -16.02
N PRO A 74 -5.52 0.64 -15.51
CA PRO A 74 -6.90 0.15 -15.47
C PRO A 74 -7.72 0.93 -14.43
N ALA A 75 -8.96 1.27 -14.80
CA ALA A 75 -9.91 1.93 -13.91
C ALA A 75 -10.54 0.95 -12.89
N PHE A 76 -10.54 -0.35 -13.21
CA PHE A 76 -11.03 -1.42 -12.36
C PHE A 76 -9.86 -2.25 -11.79
N GLY A 77 -9.95 -2.68 -10.54
CA GLY A 77 -8.86 -3.44 -9.89
C GLY A 77 -7.76 -2.54 -9.32
N ALA A 78 -6.74 -3.17 -8.74
CA ALA A 78 -5.77 -2.51 -7.87
C ALA A 78 -5.12 -1.26 -8.51
N SER A 79 -5.38 -0.09 -7.95
CA SER A 79 -4.44 1.02 -8.10
C SER A 79 -3.22 0.66 -7.26
N MET A 80 -2.30 -0.12 -7.84
CA MET A 80 -1.05 -0.53 -7.17
C MET A 80 -0.35 0.70 -6.60
N ASP A 81 -0.37 1.82 -7.31
CA ASP A 81 0.13 3.12 -6.83
C ASP A 81 -0.40 3.53 -5.45
N GLY A 82 -1.69 3.31 -5.17
CA GLY A 82 -2.28 3.63 -3.88
C GLY A 82 -1.74 2.74 -2.75
N LEU A 83 -1.50 1.46 -3.04
CA LEU A 83 -0.96 0.49 -2.08
C LEU A 83 0.54 0.67 -1.87
N GLU A 84 1.29 0.95 -2.94
CA GLU A 84 2.74 1.19 -2.90
C GLU A 84 3.06 2.49 -2.15
N ARG A 85 2.22 3.54 -2.28
CA ARG A 85 2.34 4.78 -1.49
C ARG A 85 2.21 4.55 0.02
N CYS A 86 1.48 3.52 0.45
CA CYS A 86 1.41 3.14 1.86
C CYS A 86 2.71 2.52 2.39
N ARG A 87 3.66 2.19 1.52
CA ARG A 87 4.90 1.47 1.81
C ARG A 87 6.12 2.15 1.17
N LEU A 88 6.29 3.46 1.42
CA LEU A 88 7.37 4.27 0.84
C LEU A 88 8.78 3.62 0.95
N ASN A 89 9.05 2.94 2.08
CA ASN A 89 10.33 2.25 2.33
C ASN A 89 10.21 0.72 2.25
N GLY A 90 9.20 0.20 1.55
CA GLY A 90 8.87 -1.22 1.54
C GLY A 90 8.33 -1.73 2.89
N ILE A 91 8.44 -3.03 3.14
CA ILE A 91 8.20 -3.61 4.48
C ILE A 91 9.56 -3.98 5.07
N VAL A 92 9.80 -3.52 6.29
CA VAL A 92 11.05 -3.70 7.02
C VAL A 92 10.87 -4.89 7.96
N ASP A 93 11.91 -5.70 8.15
CA ASP A 93 11.85 -6.74 9.18
C ASP A 93 11.95 -6.10 10.56
N CYS A 94 10.77 -5.92 11.17
CA CYS A 94 10.55 -5.31 12.48
C CYS A 94 10.50 -6.36 13.60
N GLY A 95 11.14 -7.52 13.38
CA GLY A 95 11.22 -8.59 14.34
C GLY A 95 10.04 -9.57 14.31
N GLN A 96 10.14 -10.59 15.18
CA GLN A 96 9.30 -11.78 15.12
C GLN A 96 7.82 -11.49 15.33
N LYS A 97 7.47 -10.46 16.12
CA LYS A 97 6.06 -10.11 16.38
C LYS A 97 5.37 -9.56 15.12
N HIS A 98 6.01 -8.62 14.43
CA HIS A 98 5.48 -8.06 13.19
C HIS A 98 5.41 -9.12 12.08
N ASP A 99 6.47 -9.92 11.93
CA ASP A 99 6.49 -11.04 10.97
C ASP A 99 5.40 -12.08 11.27
N HIS A 100 5.18 -12.41 12.54
CA HIS A 100 4.10 -13.29 12.95
C HIS A 100 2.72 -12.74 12.57
N ILE A 101 2.43 -11.46 12.85
CA ILE A 101 1.14 -10.84 12.48
C ILE A 101 0.96 -10.81 10.95
N PHE A 102 2.03 -10.46 10.22
CA PHE A 102 2.01 -10.48 8.76
C PHE A 102 1.69 -11.88 8.21
N LYS A 103 2.41 -12.92 8.66
CA LYS A 103 2.17 -14.31 8.27
C LYS A 103 0.76 -14.76 8.63
N ARG A 104 0.27 -14.42 9.82
CA ARG A 104 -1.09 -14.74 10.26
C ARG A 104 -2.16 -14.07 9.39
N THR A 105 -1.94 -12.83 8.99
CA THR A 105 -2.85 -12.10 8.09
C THR A 105 -2.82 -12.66 6.68
N MET A 106 -1.64 -13.02 6.17
CA MET A 106 -1.49 -13.72 4.89
C MET A 106 -2.18 -15.08 4.88
N LEU A 107 -2.10 -15.85 5.97
CA LEU A 107 -2.83 -17.12 6.09
C LEU A 107 -4.36 -16.92 6.01
N LEU A 108 -4.89 -15.81 6.52
CA LEU A 108 -6.30 -15.46 6.37
C LEU A 108 -6.64 -15.12 4.91
N ALA A 109 -5.75 -14.43 4.19
CA ALA A 109 -5.92 -14.20 2.76
C ALA A 109 -5.94 -15.51 1.97
N GLU A 110 -5.02 -16.44 2.24
CA GLU A 110 -5.01 -17.77 1.63
C GLU A 110 -6.26 -18.58 1.98
N GLN A 111 -6.75 -18.50 3.23
CA GLN A 111 -8.01 -19.11 3.64
C GLN A 111 -9.17 -18.59 2.78
N VAL A 112 -9.26 -17.29 2.52
CA VAL A 112 -10.31 -16.69 1.67
C VAL A 112 -10.24 -17.20 0.23
N LYS A 113 -9.05 -17.50 -0.31
CA LYS A 113 -8.91 -18.08 -1.66
C LYS A 113 -9.49 -19.49 -1.77
N VAL A 114 -9.28 -20.33 -0.76
CA VAL A 114 -9.64 -21.76 -0.82
C VAL A 114 -10.97 -22.10 -0.14
N SER A 115 -11.47 -21.23 0.73
CA SER A 115 -12.64 -21.53 1.55
C SER A 115 -13.93 -21.55 0.74
N ARG A 116 -14.76 -22.56 1.05
CA ARG A 116 -16.14 -22.69 0.56
C ARG A 116 -17.18 -22.30 1.62
N GLY A 117 -16.79 -22.16 2.88
CA GLY A 117 -17.69 -21.92 4.02
C GLY A 117 -17.61 -20.52 4.62
N SER A 118 -16.49 -19.80 4.40
CA SER A 118 -16.25 -18.45 4.92
C SER A 118 -15.97 -17.48 3.76
N PRO A 119 -17.00 -17.08 3.00
CA PRO A 119 -16.83 -16.21 1.83
C PRO A 119 -16.46 -14.78 2.22
N LEU A 120 -16.63 -14.40 3.49
CA LEU A 120 -16.17 -13.13 4.05
C LEU A 120 -15.29 -13.43 5.27
N VAL A 121 -14.09 -12.85 5.29
CA VAL A 121 -13.24 -12.79 6.48
C VAL A 121 -12.89 -11.33 6.73
N THR A 122 -13.00 -10.90 7.99
CA THR A 122 -12.73 -9.52 8.41
C THR A 122 -11.63 -9.52 9.47
N VAL A 123 -10.59 -8.72 9.26
CA VAL A 123 -9.42 -8.61 10.15
C VAL A 123 -9.24 -7.18 10.58
N LEU A 124 -9.03 -6.93 11.86
CA LEU A 124 -8.68 -5.61 12.40
C LEU A 124 -7.21 -5.62 12.83
N LEU A 125 -6.40 -4.72 12.28
CA LEU A 125 -5.07 -4.41 12.77
C LEU A 125 -5.18 -3.18 13.67
N GLU A 126 -5.00 -3.36 14.97
CA GLU A 126 -5.03 -2.27 15.95
C GLU A 126 -3.64 -2.06 16.55
N GLY A 127 -3.40 -0.88 17.12
CA GLY A 127 -2.17 -0.59 17.84
C GLY A 127 -1.82 0.89 17.77
N PRO A 128 -0.70 1.34 18.36
CA PRO A 128 -0.35 2.75 18.42
C PRO A 128 -0.20 3.39 17.03
N SER A 129 -0.45 4.69 16.94
CA SER A 129 -0.25 5.45 15.70
C SER A 129 1.21 5.38 15.25
N GLY A 130 1.43 5.18 13.95
CA GLY A 130 2.77 5.06 13.38
C GLY A 130 3.45 3.69 13.54
N SER A 131 2.75 2.65 14.04
CA SER A 131 3.31 1.28 14.18
C SER A 131 3.31 0.46 12.89
N GLY A 132 2.92 1.04 11.75
CA GLY A 132 3.00 0.37 10.44
C GLY A 132 1.78 -0.47 10.03
N LYS A 133 0.62 -0.28 10.67
CA LYS A 133 -0.62 -1.03 10.38
C LYS A 133 -1.06 -0.92 8.91
N THR A 134 -1.14 0.30 8.38
CA THR A 134 -1.52 0.56 6.98
C THR A 134 -0.52 -0.05 6.00
N ALA A 135 0.77 0.09 6.26
CA ALA A 135 1.84 -0.51 5.46
C ALA A 135 1.72 -2.05 5.46
N MET A 136 1.43 -2.66 6.62
CA MET A 136 1.21 -4.11 6.73
C MET A 136 -0.02 -4.56 5.94
N ALA A 137 -1.16 -3.86 6.08
CA ALA A 137 -2.38 -4.16 5.33
C ALA A 137 -2.15 -4.05 3.81
N ALA A 138 -1.46 -3.00 3.35
CA ALA A 138 -1.11 -2.83 1.95
C ALA A 138 -0.15 -3.93 1.45
N THR A 139 0.81 -4.34 2.28
CA THR A 139 1.74 -5.44 1.96
C THR A 139 0.99 -6.75 1.77
N VAL A 140 0.03 -7.06 2.65
CA VAL A 140 -0.83 -8.23 2.50
C VAL A 140 -1.66 -8.12 1.22
N GLY A 141 -2.23 -6.94 0.95
CA GLY A 141 -2.96 -6.66 -0.29
C GLY A 141 -2.15 -7.02 -1.53
N ILE A 142 -0.95 -6.44 -1.67
CA ILE A 142 -0.04 -6.68 -2.80
C ILE A 142 0.42 -8.13 -2.85
N GLY A 143 0.91 -8.69 -1.74
CA GLY A 143 1.49 -10.04 -1.66
C GLY A 143 0.48 -11.17 -1.84
N SER A 144 -0.82 -10.86 -1.77
CA SER A 144 -1.88 -11.86 -1.90
C SER A 144 -2.21 -12.26 -3.35
N ASP A 145 -1.79 -11.50 -4.37
CA ASP A 145 -2.20 -11.71 -5.78
C ASP A 145 -3.74 -11.83 -5.97
N PHE A 146 -4.51 -11.11 -5.16
CA PHE A 146 -5.96 -11.00 -5.36
C PHE A 146 -6.23 -10.12 -6.59
N PRO A 147 -7.18 -10.49 -7.48
CA PRO A 147 -7.50 -9.69 -8.66
C PRO A 147 -7.97 -8.27 -8.31
N TYR A 148 -8.74 -8.12 -7.24
CA TYR A 148 -9.21 -6.81 -6.79
C TYR A 148 -8.68 -6.51 -5.38
N VAL A 149 -7.89 -5.44 -5.25
CA VAL A 149 -7.43 -4.90 -3.97
C VAL A 149 -7.69 -3.41 -3.96
N LYS A 150 -8.47 -2.92 -2.99
CA LYS A 150 -8.79 -1.50 -2.89
C LYS A 150 -8.61 -0.98 -1.47
N ILE A 151 -7.91 0.13 -1.34
CA ILE A 151 -7.82 0.90 -0.09
C ILE A 151 -8.87 2.00 -0.07
N ILE A 152 -9.55 2.12 1.06
CA ILE A 152 -10.47 3.20 1.41
C ILE A 152 -9.83 3.95 2.56
N SER A 153 -9.41 5.18 2.30
CA SER A 153 -8.81 6.07 3.30
C SER A 153 -9.52 7.42 3.29
N ALA A 154 -9.61 8.06 4.47
CA ALA A 154 -10.22 9.37 4.62
C ALA A 154 -9.55 10.45 3.75
N GLU A 155 -8.27 10.26 3.40
CA GLU A 155 -7.52 11.14 2.50
C GLU A 155 -8.18 11.29 1.12
N SER A 156 -8.76 10.21 0.60
CA SER A 156 -9.46 10.21 -0.69
C SER A 156 -10.86 10.85 -0.64
N MET A 157 -11.33 11.22 0.56
CA MET A 157 -12.71 11.64 0.82
C MET A 157 -12.83 13.04 1.44
N ILE A 158 -11.74 13.82 1.37
CA ILE A 158 -11.71 15.18 1.93
C ILE A 158 -12.69 16.10 1.18
N GLY A 159 -13.47 16.88 1.93
CA GLY A 159 -14.42 17.85 1.38
C GLY A 159 -15.74 17.26 0.88
N ILE A 160 -15.96 15.96 1.08
CA ILE A 160 -17.16 15.24 0.65
C ILE A 160 -18.16 15.10 1.81
N SER A 161 -19.47 15.18 1.53
CA SER A 161 -20.52 14.98 2.55
C SER A 161 -20.58 13.54 3.06
N GLU A 162 -21.05 13.33 4.30
CA GLU A 162 -21.18 12.00 4.92
C GLU A 162 -21.96 11.01 4.04
N ALA A 163 -23.06 11.46 3.44
CA ALA A 163 -23.88 10.63 2.55
C ALA A 163 -23.10 10.19 1.30
N SER A 164 -22.29 11.08 0.75
CA SER A 164 -21.46 10.79 -0.42
C SER A 164 -20.28 9.88 -0.06
N LYS A 165 -19.69 10.03 1.13
CA LYS A 165 -18.69 9.08 1.67
C LYS A 165 -19.28 7.68 1.81
N CYS A 166 -20.48 7.56 2.39
CA CYS A 166 -21.19 6.28 2.48
C CYS A 166 -21.43 5.67 1.09
N ALA A 167 -21.90 6.48 0.13
CA ALA A 167 -22.13 6.02 -1.23
C ALA A 167 -20.83 5.52 -1.91
N GLN A 168 -19.70 6.21 -1.70
CA GLN A 168 -18.40 5.76 -2.19
C GLN A 168 -17.95 4.45 -1.54
N ILE A 169 -18.07 4.32 -0.21
CA ILE A 169 -17.73 3.08 0.50
C ILE A 169 -18.59 1.93 -0.03
N VAL A 170 -19.91 2.11 -0.13
CA VAL A 170 -20.83 1.11 -0.68
C VAL A 170 -20.44 0.73 -2.11
N LYS A 171 -20.13 1.71 -2.96
CA LYS A 171 -19.69 1.46 -4.34
C LYS A 171 -18.42 0.62 -4.40
N VAL A 172 -17.43 0.87 -3.52
CA VAL A 172 -16.20 0.05 -3.47
C VAL A 172 -16.51 -1.41 -3.11
N PHE A 173 -17.43 -1.66 -2.18
CA PHE A 173 -17.88 -3.02 -1.86
C PHE A 173 -18.63 -3.66 -3.04
N GLU A 174 -19.50 -2.92 -3.72
CA GLU A 174 -20.21 -3.39 -4.92
C GLU A 174 -19.26 -3.75 -6.07
N ASP A 175 -18.24 -2.92 -6.30
CA ASP A 175 -17.20 -3.18 -7.29
C ASP A 175 -16.37 -4.41 -6.91
N ALA A 176 -16.06 -4.59 -5.63
CA ALA A 176 -15.36 -5.77 -5.13
C ALA A 176 -16.15 -7.07 -5.36
N TYR A 177 -17.49 -7.04 -5.30
CA TYR A 177 -18.35 -8.20 -5.59
C TYR A 177 -18.32 -8.64 -7.07
N LYS A 178 -17.85 -7.79 -7.98
CA LYS A 178 -17.67 -8.16 -9.39
C LYS A 178 -16.47 -9.10 -9.55
N SER A 179 -15.45 -8.98 -8.71
CA SER A 179 -14.27 -9.86 -8.69
C SER A 179 -14.53 -11.17 -7.94
N THR A 180 -14.01 -12.30 -8.42
CA THR A 180 -14.09 -13.61 -7.74
C THR A 180 -13.42 -13.61 -6.37
N LEU A 181 -12.29 -12.91 -6.27
CA LEU A 181 -11.52 -12.72 -5.05
C LEU A 181 -11.25 -11.23 -4.89
N SER A 182 -11.57 -10.68 -3.72
CA SER A 182 -11.32 -9.26 -3.42
C SER A 182 -10.74 -9.02 -2.03
N ILE A 183 -9.91 -7.98 -1.91
CA ILE A 183 -9.47 -7.41 -0.64
C ILE A 183 -9.92 -5.95 -0.57
N ILE A 184 -10.54 -5.56 0.54
CA ILE A 184 -10.82 -4.17 0.87
C ILE A 184 -10.01 -3.80 2.10
N ILE A 185 -9.24 -2.73 2.03
CA ILE A 185 -8.51 -2.17 3.17
C ILE A 185 -9.25 -0.92 3.63
N LEU A 186 -9.73 -0.91 4.87
CA LEU A 186 -10.32 0.24 5.55
C LEU A 186 -9.22 0.89 6.40
N ASP A 187 -8.60 1.93 5.87
CA ASP A 187 -7.47 2.61 6.49
C ASP A 187 -7.92 3.69 7.48
N ASP A 188 -7.24 3.75 8.63
CA ASP A 188 -7.56 4.59 9.80
C ASP A 188 -9.07 4.77 10.01
N ILE A 189 -9.76 3.71 10.43
CA ILE A 189 -11.23 3.69 10.55
C ILE A 189 -11.75 4.84 11.41
N GLU A 190 -11.04 5.22 12.48
CA GLU A 190 -11.38 6.38 13.29
C GLU A 190 -11.47 7.68 12.47
N ARG A 191 -10.63 7.86 11.45
CA ARG A 191 -10.67 9.01 10.54
C ARG A 191 -11.80 8.91 9.53
N LEU A 192 -12.10 7.71 9.03
CA LEU A 192 -13.28 7.48 8.18
C LEU A 192 -14.57 7.82 8.93
N LEU A 193 -14.61 7.53 10.23
CA LEU A 193 -15.71 7.88 11.13
C LEU A 193 -15.70 9.34 11.59
N GLU A 194 -14.75 10.16 11.15
CA GLU A 194 -14.59 11.55 11.59
C GLU A 194 -14.52 11.67 13.12
N TYR A 195 -13.86 10.71 13.77
CA TYR A 195 -13.75 10.68 15.22
C TYR A 195 -12.96 11.87 15.75
N VAL A 196 -13.56 12.55 16.74
CA VAL A 196 -12.94 13.61 17.52
C VAL A 196 -13.08 13.28 18.99
N ALA A 197 -11.95 13.03 19.66
CA ALA A 197 -11.92 12.67 21.08
C ALA A 197 -12.55 13.73 22.00
N LEU A 198 -12.48 15.02 21.62
CA LEU A 198 -13.13 16.12 22.33
C LEU A 198 -14.66 16.07 22.13
N GLY A 199 -15.35 15.47 23.10
CA GLY A 199 -16.81 15.36 23.14
C GLY A 199 -17.36 14.15 22.36
N PRO A 200 -16.71 12.98 22.47
CA PRO A 200 -16.59 11.91 21.46
C PRO A 200 -17.59 12.01 20.30
N ARG A 201 -17.27 12.88 19.34
CA ARG A 201 -18.08 13.06 18.13
C ARG A 201 -17.56 12.13 17.04
N PHE A 202 -18.47 11.52 16.29
CA PHE A 202 -18.17 10.71 15.13
C PHE A 202 -19.40 10.65 14.22
N SER A 203 -19.20 10.26 12.97
CA SER A 203 -20.27 10.03 12.00
C SER A 203 -20.97 8.70 12.27
N ASN A 204 -22.13 8.74 12.92
CA ASN A 204 -22.94 7.54 13.13
C ASN A 204 -23.41 6.94 11.79
N LEU A 205 -23.66 7.77 10.77
CA LEU A 205 -24.10 7.30 9.46
C LEU A 205 -23.03 6.40 8.81
N ILE A 206 -21.76 6.81 8.85
CA ILE A 206 -20.64 6.02 8.31
C ILE A 206 -20.44 4.77 9.17
N SER A 207 -20.53 4.88 10.51
CA SER A 207 -20.42 3.75 11.43
C SER A 207 -21.43 2.64 11.11
N GLN A 208 -22.72 2.98 11.02
CA GLN A 208 -23.77 2.03 10.69
C GLN A 208 -23.58 1.41 9.28
N THR A 209 -23.12 2.22 8.32
CA THR A 209 -22.80 1.73 6.97
C THR A 209 -21.71 0.67 7.01
N LEU A 210 -20.62 0.92 7.73
CA LEU A 210 -19.53 -0.06 7.90
C LEU A 210 -19.98 -1.31 8.65
N MET A 211 -20.76 -1.18 9.73
CA MET A 211 -21.29 -2.34 10.47
C MET A 211 -22.11 -3.28 9.57
N VAL A 212 -22.92 -2.72 8.67
CA VAL A 212 -23.70 -3.50 7.70
C VAL A 212 -22.79 -4.15 6.66
N LEU A 213 -21.83 -3.42 6.09
CA LEU A 213 -20.95 -3.92 5.04
C LEU A 213 -19.99 -5.01 5.55
N LEU A 214 -19.45 -4.86 6.75
CA LEU A 214 -18.55 -5.85 7.39
C LEU A 214 -19.25 -7.18 7.73
N LYS A 215 -20.59 -7.20 7.81
CA LYS A 215 -21.40 -8.40 8.07
C LYS A 215 -22.10 -8.93 6.82
N ARG A 216 -22.10 -8.17 5.72
CA ARG A 216 -22.78 -8.55 4.48
C ARG A 216 -21.95 -9.57 3.70
N LEU A 217 -22.45 -10.80 3.62
CA LEU A 217 -21.82 -11.83 2.81
C LEU A 217 -21.78 -11.43 1.33
N PRO A 218 -20.65 -11.64 0.63
CA PRO A 218 -20.58 -11.43 -0.81
C PRO A 218 -21.49 -12.43 -1.56
N PRO A 219 -21.86 -12.13 -2.82
CA PRO A 219 -22.67 -13.03 -3.64
C PRO A 219 -22.03 -14.42 -3.80
N LYS A 220 -22.86 -15.43 -4.13
CA LYS A 220 -22.38 -16.81 -4.30
C LYS A 220 -21.21 -16.89 -5.29
N GLY A 221 -20.16 -17.61 -4.90
CA GLY A 221 -18.95 -17.80 -5.72
C GLY A 221 -17.96 -16.64 -5.69
N LYS A 222 -18.18 -15.65 -4.82
CA LYS A 222 -17.28 -14.52 -4.59
C LYS A 222 -16.76 -14.59 -3.16
N ASN A 223 -15.45 -14.45 -2.96
CA ASN A 223 -14.84 -14.41 -1.63
C ASN A 223 -14.12 -13.07 -1.42
N MET A 224 -14.19 -12.57 -0.18
CA MET A 224 -13.69 -11.26 0.20
C MET A 224 -12.94 -11.31 1.53
N LEU A 225 -11.80 -10.62 1.57
CA LEU A 225 -11.10 -10.25 2.80
C LEU A 225 -11.29 -8.75 3.03
N VAL A 226 -11.66 -8.35 4.25
CA VAL A 226 -11.62 -6.95 4.67
C VAL A 226 -10.56 -6.79 5.75
N ILE A 227 -9.63 -5.85 5.57
CA ILE A 227 -8.60 -5.52 6.55
C ILE A 227 -8.88 -4.09 7.04
N GLY A 228 -9.24 -3.93 8.31
CA GLY A 228 -9.37 -2.63 8.96
C GLY A 228 -8.08 -2.26 9.68
N THR A 229 -7.75 -0.97 9.74
CA THR A 229 -6.68 -0.47 10.62
C THR A 229 -7.22 0.59 11.57
N THR A 230 -6.74 0.59 12.82
CA THR A 230 -7.10 1.64 13.78
C THR A 230 -5.99 1.96 14.76
N SER A 231 -5.91 3.22 15.18
CA SER A 231 -5.11 3.66 16.33
C SER A 231 -5.94 3.91 17.59
N GLU A 232 -7.27 3.87 17.49
CA GLU A 232 -8.23 4.24 18.54
C GLU A 232 -9.16 3.05 18.87
N VAL A 233 -8.57 1.92 19.26
CA VAL A 233 -9.31 0.66 19.49
C VAL A 233 -10.42 0.82 20.53
N THR A 234 -10.17 1.59 21.60
CA THR A 234 -11.12 1.84 22.68
C THR A 234 -12.38 2.56 22.18
N PHE A 235 -12.23 3.47 21.21
CA PHE A 235 -13.36 4.11 20.55
C PHE A 235 -14.13 3.11 19.68
N LEU A 236 -13.45 2.31 18.86
CA LEU A 236 -14.10 1.29 18.01
C LEU A 236 -14.86 0.23 18.83
N GLU A 237 -14.32 -0.15 19.99
CA GLU A 237 -15.00 -1.01 20.96
C GLU A 237 -16.26 -0.34 21.51
N SER A 238 -16.19 0.94 21.88
CA SER A 238 -17.35 1.67 22.44
C SER A 238 -18.55 1.77 21.49
N VAL A 239 -18.30 1.74 20.17
CA VAL A 239 -19.34 1.77 19.13
C VAL A 239 -19.70 0.37 18.60
N GLY A 240 -19.10 -0.69 19.15
CA GLY A 240 -19.36 -2.08 18.78
C GLY A 240 -18.83 -2.49 17.41
N LEU A 241 -17.92 -1.70 16.81
CA LEU A 241 -17.39 -1.98 15.48
C LEU A 241 -16.35 -3.11 15.51
N CYS A 242 -15.62 -3.27 16.62
CA CYS A 242 -14.69 -4.39 16.81
C CYS A 242 -15.38 -5.76 16.65
N ASP A 243 -16.63 -5.89 17.12
CA ASP A 243 -17.43 -7.13 17.00
C ASP A 243 -17.83 -7.48 15.56
N ALA A 244 -17.67 -6.55 14.61
CA ALA A 244 -17.86 -6.83 13.19
C ALA A 244 -16.62 -7.47 12.54
N PHE A 245 -15.47 -7.48 13.22
CA PHE A 245 -14.25 -8.13 12.78
C PHE A 245 -14.15 -9.55 13.32
N SER A 246 -13.73 -10.49 12.46
CA SER A 246 -13.60 -11.90 12.81
C SER A 246 -12.35 -12.16 13.64
N VAL A 247 -11.29 -11.39 13.39
CA VAL A 247 -9.98 -11.51 14.06
C VAL A 247 -9.40 -10.12 14.29
N THR A 248 -8.80 -9.89 15.44
CA THR A 248 -8.06 -8.66 15.76
C THR A 248 -6.60 -9.01 16.07
N TYR A 249 -5.66 -8.27 15.49
CA TYR A 249 -4.24 -8.37 15.77
C TYR A 249 -3.69 -7.03 16.26
N HIS A 250 -2.99 -7.08 17.40
CA HIS A 250 -2.26 -5.94 17.94
C HIS A 250 -0.90 -5.79 17.27
N VAL A 251 -0.67 -4.68 16.56
CA VAL A 251 0.61 -4.28 15.98
C VAL A 251 1.37 -3.41 17.00
N PRO A 252 2.39 -3.96 17.67
CA PRO A 252 3.04 -3.29 18.79
C PRO A 252 4.02 -2.21 18.34
N THR A 253 4.52 -1.40 19.28
CA THR A 253 5.73 -0.60 19.08
C THR A 253 6.97 -1.48 18.99
N LEU A 254 8.07 -0.93 18.45
CA LEU A 254 9.35 -1.62 18.37
C LEU A 254 9.99 -1.69 19.75
N LYS A 255 10.22 -2.92 20.25
CA LYS A 255 11.08 -3.13 21.42
C LYS A 255 12.54 -2.85 21.04
N THR A 256 13.40 -2.64 22.03
CA THR A 256 14.84 -2.37 21.82
C THR A 256 15.49 -3.34 20.82
N GLU A 257 15.27 -4.65 20.97
CA GLU A 257 15.80 -5.67 20.04
C GLU A 257 15.25 -5.55 18.60
N ASP A 258 13.98 -5.18 18.46
CA ASP A 258 13.35 -4.99 17.15
C ASP A 258 13.84 -3.68 16.51
N ALA A 259 13.99 -2.62 17.30
CA ALA A 259 14.56 -1.35 16.87
C ALA A 259 16.02 -1.51 16.42
N LYS A 260 16.83 -2.28 17.17
CA LYS A 260 18.20 -2.62 16.80
C LYS A 260 18.26 -3.24 15.40
N LYS A 261 17.40 -4.22 15.10
CA LYS A 261 17.33 -4.85 13.76
C LYS A 261 17.00 -3.85 12.67
N VAL A 262 16.03 -2.96 12.91
CA VAL A 262 15.68 -1.90 11.96
C VAL A 262 16.88 -0.98 11.72
N LEU A 263 17.56 -0.51 12.77
CA LEU A 263 18.74 0.35 12.65
C LEU A 263 19.91 -0.34 11.92
N GLN A 264 20.14 -1.62 12.18
CA GLN A 264 21.15 -2.42 11.47
C GLN A 264 20.86 -2.55 9.96
N GLN A 265 19.58 -2.66 9.59
CA GLN A 265 19.17 -2.70 8.18
C GLN A 265 19.38 -1.35 7.49
N LEU A 266 19.19 -0.24 8.21
CA LEU A 266 19.41 1.10 7.68
C LEU A 266 20.89 1.42 7.45
N LYS A 267 21.80 0.80 8.20
CA LYS A 267 23.26 0.98 8.09
C LYS A 267 23.71 2.46 8.19
N VAL A 268 22.99 3.24 9.00
CA VAL A 268 23.24 4.67 9.20
C VAL A 268 24.04 4.99 10.46
N PHE A 269 24.28 4.00 11.33
CA PHE A 269 25.08 4.13 12.56
C PHE A 269 26.35 3.26 12.45
N SER A 270 27.37 3.61 13.24
CA SER A 270 28.52 2.74 13.48
C SER A 270 28.10 1.50 14.27
N GLU A 271 28.81 0.36 14.15
CA GLU A 271 28.44 -0.88 14.85
C GLU A 271 28.38 -0.70 16.38
N ASP A 272 29.25 0.15 16.94
CA ASP A 272 29.32 0.46 18.36
C ASP A 272 28.13 1.32 18.84
N ASP A 273 27.56 2.14 17.95
CA ASP A 273 26.48 3.08 18.29
C ASP A 273 25.08 2.49 18.15
N VAL A 274 24.90 1.41 17.37
CA VAL A 274 23.58 0.82 17.11
C VAL A 274 22.87 0.44 18.40
N ASP A 275 23.58 -0.20 19.33
CA ASP A 275 23.01 -0.66 20.59
C ASP A 275 22.53 0.51 21.44
N SER A 276 23.35 1.54 21.55
CA SER A 276 23.04 2.75 22.31
C SER A 276 21.85 3.51 21.68
N ALA A 277 21.81 3.61 20.35
CA ALA A 277 20.69 4.22 19.63
C ALA A 277 19.39 3.43 19.82
N ALA A 278 19.45 2.10 19.80
CA ALA A 278 18.29 1.23 19.99
C ALA A 278 17.72 1.35 21.41
N GLU A 279 18.57 1.40 22.43
CA GLU A 279 18.15 1.60 23.83
C GLU A 279 17.48 2.96 24.03
N ALA A 280 18.00 4.01 23.41
CA ALA A 280 17.46 5.37 23.54
C ALA A 280 16.06 5.56 22.93
N LEU A 281 15.66 4.71 21.97
CA LEU A 281 14.35 4.78 21.33
C LEU A 281 13.19 4.41 22.26
N ASN A 282 13.42 3.60 23.30
CA ASN A 282 12.45 3.24 24.34
C ASN A 282 11.01 2.95 23.85
N ASP A 283 10.80 1.77 23.25
CA ASP A 283 9.48 1.26 22.83
C ASP A 283 8.69 2.19 21.88
N MET A 284 9.30 2.59 20.76
CA MET A 284 8.76 3.59 19.84
C MET A 284 8.05 2.98 18.62
N PRO A 285 6.99 3.61 18.08
CA PRO A 285 6.42 3.25 16.77
C PRO A 285 7.44 3.41 15.63
N ILE A 286 7.45 2.48 14.66
CA ILE A 286 8.40 2.48 13.54
C ILE A 286 8.47 3.81 12.77
N LYS A 287 7.33 4.46 12.52
CA LYS A 287 7.30 5.73 11.78
C LYS A 287 8.03 6.86 12.52
N ARG A 288 7.99 6.85 13.86
CA ARG A 288 8.74 7.82 14.66
C ARG A 288 10.23 7.52 14.64
N LEU A 289 10.64 6.24 14.70
CA LEU A 289 12.05 5.85 14.51
C LEU A 289 12.60 6.41 13.21
N TYR A 290 11.91 6.19 12.08
CA TYR A 290 12.32 6.73 10.78
C TYR A 290 12.46 8.26 10.79
N MET A 291 11.50 8.97 11.40
CA MET A 291 11.55 10.43 11.50
C MET A 291 12.79 10.90 12.29
N VAL A 292 13.11 10.29 13.42
CA VAL A 292 14.31 10.64 14.21
C VAL A 292 15.58 10.37 13.40
N VAL A 293 15.65 9.22 12.72
CA VAL A 293 16.80 8.86 11.88
C VAL A 293 16.97 9.84 10.73
N GLU A 294 15.89 10.23 10.05
CA GLU A 294 15.93 11.23 8.97
C GLU A 294 16.39 12.60 9.48
N MET A 295 15.92 13.03 10.66
CA MET A 295 16.39 14.27 11.28
C MET A 295 17.88 14.21 11.59
N ALA A 296 18.33 13.14 12.24
CA ALA A 296 19.73 12.98 12.60
C ALA A 296 20.65 12.79 11.38
N ALA A 297 20.13 12.21 10.29
CA ALA A 297 20.86 12.07 9.03
C ALA A 297 21.11 13.40 8.31
N GLN A 298 20.38 14.49 8.62
CA GLN A 298 20.71 15.80 8.05
C GLN A 298 22.06 16.33 8.59
N GLY A 299 22.44 15.91 9.80
CA GLY A 299 23.56 16.46 10.55
C GLY A 299 23.28 17.88 11.06
N GLU A 300 24.15 18.40 11.91
CA GLU A 300 23.96 19.69 12.62
C GLU A 300 23.76 20.91 11.69
N SER A 301 24.34 20.86 10.49
CA SER A 301 24.31 21.96 9.50
C SER A 301 23.49 21.67 8.24
N GLY A 302 22.87 20.48 8.16
CA GLY A 302 22.11 20.02 6.99
C GLY A 302 23.00 19.49 5.85
N GLY A 303 22.43 18.61 5.01
CA GLY A 303 23.08 18.13 3.79
C GLY A 303 23.94 16.86 3.93
N SER A 304 24.03 16.26 5.13
CA SER A 304 24.82 15.03 5.37
C SER A 304 24.07 13.75 4.94
N ALA A 305 22.77 13.85 4.67
CA ALA A 305 21.91 12.69 4.48
C ALA A 305 22.35 11.80 3.30
N GLU A 306 22.75 12.41 2.19
CA GLU A 306 23.20 11.65 1.01
C GLU A 306 24.48 10.86 1.30
N ALA A 307 25.43 11.46 2.03
CA ALA A 307 26.67 10.77 2.41
C ALA A 307 26.39 9.61 3.38
N ILE A 308 25.47 9.80 4.33
CA ILE A 308 25.08 8.79 5.31
C ILE A 308 24.37 7.61 4.64
N TYR A 309 23.35 7.85 3.81
CA TYR A 309 22.65 6.77 3.11
C TYR A 309 23.50 6.09 2.03
N ALA A 310 24.55 6.76 1.52
CA ALA A 310 25.56 6.14 0.66
C ALA A 310 26.61 5.32 1.44
N GLY A 311 26.54 5.28 2.77
CA GLY A 311 27.48 4.57 3.64
C GLY A 311 28.88 5.20 3.72
N LYS A 312 29.01 6.49 3.36
CA LYS A 312 30.27 7.24 3.45
C LYS A 312 30.49 7.85 4.84
N GLU A 313 29.40 8.16 5.53
CA GLU A 313 29.37 8.74 6.86
C GLU A 313 28.35 8.00 7.72
N THR A 314 28.43 8.17 9.04
CA THR A 314 27.46 7.64 9.99
C THR A 314 26.88 8.76 10.83
N ILE A 315 25.63 8.59 11.28
CA ILE A 315 24.98 9.50 12.22
C ILE A 315 25.80 9.53 13.52
N GLN A 316 26.12 10.72 13.98
CA GLN A 316 26.74 10.93 15.29
C GLN A 316 25.71 10.66 16.38
N ILE A 317 26.03 9.77 17.32
CA ILE A 317 25.09 9.34 18.38
C ILE A 317 24.66 10.52 19.28
N SER A 318 25.55 11.49 19.52
CA SER A 318 25.22 12.71 20.27
C SER A 318 24.12 13.51 19.59
N HIS A 319 24.22 13.70 18.29
CA HIS A 319 23.24 14.44 17.50
C HIS A 319 21.90 13.67 17.40
N PHE A 320 21.95 12.34 17.32
CA PHE A 320 20.75 11.50 17.40
C PHE A 320 20.00 11.69 18.71
N TYR A 321 20.70 11.79 19.85
CA TYR A 321 20.08 12.08 21.14
C TYR A 321 19.45 13.47 21.21
N GLU A 322 20.05 14.48 20.59
CA GLU A 322 19.45 15.82 20.47
C GLU A 322 18.13 15.75 19.68
N CYS A 323 18.13 15.09 18.51
CA CYS A 323 16.93 14.90 17.69
C CYS A 323 15.82 14.12 18.44
N LEU A 324 16.19 13.13 19.25
CA LEU A 324 15.23 12.41 20.10
C LEU A 324 14.55 13.36 21.10
N GLN A 325 15.30 14.24 21.76
CA GLN A 325 14.74 15.19 22.72
C GLN A 325 13.76 16.17 22.06
N ASP A 326 14.00 16.56 20.80
CA ASP A 326 13.11 17.44 20.05
C ASP A 326 11.76 16.78 19.72
N ILE A 327 11.75 15.46 19.46
CA ILE A 327 10.53 14.71 19.11
C ILE A 327 9.70 14.32 20.34
N VAL A 328 10.32 14.20 21.52
CA VAL A 328 9.67 13.70 22.76
C VAL A 328 8.66 14.69 23.38
N ARG A 329 8.39 15.85 22.77
CA ARG A 329 7.37 16.79 23.28
C ARG A 329 5.94 16.46 22.82
N TYR A 330 5.29 15.47 23.45
CA TYR A 330 3.83 15.41 23.62
C TYR A 330 3.44 14.64 24.88
#